data_AF-A0A2K9NPW8-F1
#
_entry.id   AF-A0A2K9NPW8-F1
#
_cell.length_a   1.000
_cell.length_b   1.000
_cell.length_c   1.000
_cell.angle_alpha   90.00
_cell.angle_beta   90.00
_cell.angle_gamma   90.00
#
_symmetry.space_group_name_H-M   'P 1'
#
loop_
_entity.id
_entity.type
_entity.pdbx_description
1 polymer ?
#
loop_
_entity_poly.entity_id
_entity_poly.type
_entity_poly.pdbx_seq_one_letter_code
_entity_poly.pdbx_strand_id
1 'polypeptide(L)'
;MFRTFKHPLVALILSYFLSTSSLYAQGQTDEEILKSLGFDFVLDSKALVSKKNAQGYYELGLGIAVDQSCFKLYPQKEIAVIFQKMLVRGLSCMKREERGENVKRDLESFQKLLSNKSNLSKLECDKPLPDTAYAIGSSPGSSRRHPYIYLSNMGNKEFKEKPAFFQGVVFHELLHNIRYFHHPDDMEVTSACEECCFGEMTGDKKLSACKICGGAYETISDPEYIKSLLVWDGRFYGRLIVEEQFDKALKDSAIVKEVQFKEAMESFLKDLKSPVESKKALEQVDRLLAFEFEAVEKELLAMPETEISNRYRFLYYRLMAMAARSQGNLSLEKAYKAKSEACRDKYKNS
;
A
#
# COMPACT_ATOMS: atom_id res chain seq x y z
N MET A 1 -14.20 -27.26 37.85
CA MET A 1 -12.94 -26.51 38.02
C MET A 1 -12.45 -26.06 36.65
N PHE A 2 -12.83 -24.86 36.21
CA PHE A 2 -12.30 -24.27 34.99
C PHE A 2 -11.06 -23.44 35.34
N ARG A 3 -9.89 -23.82 34.82
CA ARG A 3 -8.66 -23.04 34.93
C ARG A 3 -8.81 -21.78 34.08
N THR A 4 -8.86 -20.63 34.73
CA THR A 4 -8.80 -19.31 34.10
C THR A 4 -7.42 -19.11 33.47
N PHE A 5 -7.34 -19.02 32.14
CA PHE A 5 -6.12 -18.64 31.43
C PHE A 5 -5.87 -17.14 31.67
N LYS A 6 -4.79 -16.81 32.39
CA LYS A 6 -4.40 -15.43 32.76
C LYS A 6 -3.49 -14.73 31.75
N HIS A 7 -3.33 -15.26 30.53
CA HIS A 7 -2.38 -14.68 29.57
C HIS A 7 -3.09 -13.70 28.62
N PRO A 8 -2.82 -12.38 28.70
CA PRO A 8 -3.47 -11.38 27.84
C PRO A 8 -3.21 -11.62 26.35
N LEU A 9 -2.08 -12.26 26.01
CA LEU A 9 -1.75 -12.66 24.64
C LEU A 9 -2.70 -13.73 24.07
N VAL A 10 -3.15 -14.68 24.91
CA VAL A 10 -4.06 -15.76 24.49
C VAL A 10 -5.47 -15.23 24.29
N ALA A 11 -5.90 -14.27 25.12
CA ALA A 11 -7.17 -13.56 24.94
C ALA A 11 -7.20 -12.74 23.65
N LEU A 12 -6.09 -12.06 23.29
CA LEU A 12 -5.98 -11.26 22.07
C LEU A 12 -5.97 -12.14 20.80
N ILE A 13 -5.28 -13.29 20.85
CA ILE A 13 -5.26 -14.27 19.76
C ILE A 13 -6.63 -14.94 19.60
N LEU A 14 -7.32 -15.29 20.70
CA LEU A 14 -8.68 -15.85 20.65
C LEU A 14 -9.70 -14.83 20.13
N SER A 15 -9.63 -13.56 20.54
CA SER A 15 -10.52 -12.52 19.99
C SER A 15 -10.27 -12.28 18.49
N TYR A 16 -9.03 -12.42 18.02
CA TYR A 16 -8.66 -12.27 16.62
C TYR A 16 -9.20 -13.40 15.74
N PHE A 17 -9.23 -14.64 16.25
CA PHE A 17 -9.82 -15.77 15.52
C PHE A 17 -11.36 -15.80 15.57
N LEU A 18 -11.99 -15.24 16.60
CA LEU A 18 -13.44 -15.36 16.80
C LEU A 18 -14.27 -14.40 15.94
N SER A 19 -13.79 -13.21 15.56
CA SER A 19 -14.68 -12.19 14.99
C SER A 19 -15.16 -12.45 13.55
N THR A 20 -14.35 -13.08 12.69
CA THR A 20 -14.80 -13.46 11.33
C THR A 20 -15.09 -14.94 11.17
N SER A 21 -14.50 -15.79 12.00
CA SER A 21 -14.88 -17.20 12.06
C SER A 21 -16.25 -17.38 12.69
N SER A 22 -16.69 -16.51 13.62
CA SER A 22 -18.02 -16.68 14.23
C SER A 22 -19.17 -16.34 13.28
N LEU A 23 -19.02 -15.37 12.38
CA LEU A 23 -20.11 -14.99 11.45
C LEU A 23 -20.41 -16.12 10.46
N TYR A 24 -19.36 -16.68 9.83
CA TYR A 24 -19.53 -17.85 8.97
C TYR A 24 -19.86 -19.14 9.77
N ALA A 25 -19.34 -19.30 10.99
CA ALA A 25 -19.73 -20.42 11.85
C ALA A 25 -21.18 -20.33 12.33
N GLN A 26 -21.78 -19.14 12.32
CA GLN A 26 -23.20 -18.93 12.59
C GLN A 26 -24.10 -19.18 11.36
N GLY A 27 -23.52 -19.57 10.22
CA GLY A 27 -24.27 -19.87 9.00
C GLY A 27 -24.82 -18.62 8.31
N GLN A 28 -24.28 -17.44 8.60
CA GLN A 28 -24.71 -16.21 7.95
C GLN A 28 -24.36 -16.22 6.46
N THR A 29 -25.28 -15.71 5.66
CA THR A 29 -25.13 -15.44 4.24
C THR A 29 -24.24 -14.20 4.01
N ASP A 30 -23.62 -14.12 2.84
CA ASP A 30 -22.84 -12.95 2.40
C ASP A 30 -23.66 -11.64 2.48
N GLU A 31 -24.97 -11.71 2.24
CA GLU A 31 -25.89 -10.58 2.37
C GLU A 31 -26.05 -10.13 3.82
N GLU A 32 -26.22 -11.06 4.75
CA GLU A 32 -26.33 -10.75 6.18
C GLU A 32 -25.04 -10.14 6.71
N ILE A 33 -23.88 -10.62 6.24
CA ILE A 33 -22.57 -10.03 6.59
C ILE A 33 -22.51 -8.57 6.12
N LEU A 34 -22.82 -8.29 4.86
CA LEU A 34 -22.78 -6.93 4.32
C LEU A 34 -23.78 -6.00 5.01
N LYS A 35 -25.00 -6.47 5.30
CA LYS A 35 -25.98 -5.71 6.08
C LYS A 35 -25.49 -5.41 7.49
N SER A 36 -24.83 -6.36 8.16
CA SER A 36 -24.24 -6.14 9.49
C SER A 36 -23.13 -5.08 9.48
N LEU A 37 -22.49 -4.88 8.33
CA LEU A 37 -21.50 -3.84 8.09
C LEU A 37 -22.13 -2.49 7.67
N GLY A 38 -23.46 -2.39 7.62
CA GLY A 38 -24.19 -1.18 7.23
C GLY A 38 -24.43 -1.06 5.72
N PHE A 39 -24.09 -2.07 4.92
CA PHE A 39 -24.29 -2.05 3.48
C PHE A 39 -25.66 -2.63 3.12
N ASP A 40 -26.64 -1.74 2.96
CA ASP A 40 -28.01 -2.11 2.59
C ASP A 40 -28.17 -2.10 1.06
N PHE A 41 -27.63 -3.12 0.40
CA PHE A 41 -27.91 -3.37 -1.01
C PHE A 41 -28.63 -4.70 -1.20
N VAL A 42 -29.58 -4.70 -2.14
CA VAL A 42 -30.37 -5.88 -2.48
C VAL A 42 -29.48 -6.82 -3.30
N LEU A 43 -28.88 -7.80 -2.63
CA LEU A 43 -28.20 -8.94 -3.25
C LEU A 43 -29.23 -9.91 -3.81
N ASP A 44 -30.06 -9.45 -4.75
CA ASP A 44 -30.86 -10.40 -5.50
C ASP A 44 -29.96 -11.10 -6.51
N SER A 45 -29.37 -12.22 -6.06
CA SER A 45 -28.53 -13.10 -6.89
C SER A 45 -29.24 -13.57 -8.16
N LYS A 46 -30.58 -13.51 -8.21
CA LYS A 46 -31.38 -13.80 -9.40
C LYS A 46 -31.59 -12.55 -10.28
N ALA A 47 -31.50 -11.35 -9.73
CA ALA A 47 -31.53 -10.06 -10.46
C ALA A 47 -30.14 -9.47 -10.78
N LEU A 48 -29.03 -10.13 -10.40
CA LEU A 48 -27.65 -9.77 -10.77
C LEU A 48 -27.38 -9.68 -12.29
N VAL A 49 -28.39 -10.01 -13.11
CA VAL A 49 -28.37 -9.82 -14.57
C VAL A 49 -29.25 -8.62 -14.91
N SER A 50 -28.71 -7.42 -14.75
CA SER A 50 -29.42 -6.21 -15.20
C SER A 50 -29.26 -5.96 -16.70
N LYS A 51 -30.20 -5.17 -17.21
CA LYS A 51 -30.19 -4.58 -18.54
C LYS A 51 -29.09 -3.52 -18.61
N LYS A 52 -28.45 -3.41 -19.77
CA LYS A 52 -27.49 -2.34 -20.09
C LYS A 52 -28.11 -0.97 -19.78
N ASN A 53 -27.44 -0.14 -18.97
CA ASN A 53 -27.90 1.21 -18.67
C ASN A 53 -27.68 2.17 -19.84
N ALA A 54 -28.14 3.41 -19.72
CA ALA A 54 -28.06 4.41 -20.79
C ALA A 54 -26.61 4.71 -21.24
N GLN A 55 -25.64 4.49 -20.34
CA GLN A 55 -24.21 4.70 -20.55
C GLN A 55 -23.52 3.47 -21.14
N GLY A 56 -24.23 2.35 -21.28
CA GLY A 56 -23.70 1.15 -21.90
C GLY A 56 -23.10 0.12 -20.93
N TYR A 57 -23.29 0.26 -19.61
CA TYR A 57 -22.76 -0.69 -18.62
C TYR A 57 -23.84 -1.63 -18.11
N TYR A 58 -23.44 -2.81 -17.65
CA TYR A 58 -24.29 -3.78 -16.96
C TYR A 58 -24.17 -3.56 -15.46
N GLU A 59 -25.28 -3.22 -14.80
CA GLU A 59 -25.31 -2.95 -13.36
C GLU A 59 -25.37 -4.26 -12.57
N LEU A 60 -24.47 -4.44 -11.61
CA LEU A 60 -24.40 -5.67 -10.81
C LEU A 60 -25.20 -5.56 -9.51
N GLY A 61 -26.00 -4.52 -9.28
CA GLY A 61 -26.76 -4.34 -8.02
C GLY A 61 -25.91 -4.06 -6.77
N LEU A 62 -24.58 -4.05 -6.92
CA LEU A 62 -23.58 -3.91 -5.86
C LEU A 62 -22.94 -2.51 -5.80
N GLY A 63 -23.58 -1.49 -6.39
CA GLY A 63 -22.94 -0.18 -6.58
C GLY A 63 -21.88 -0.15 -7.69
N ILE A 64 -21.80 -1.23 -8.48
CA ILE A 64 -20.78 -1.45 -9.51
C ILE A 64 -21.47 -1.73 -10.84
N ALA A 65 -20.97 -1.11 -11.90
CA ALA A 65 -21.40 -1.33 -13.28
C ALA A 65 -20.22 -1.79 -14.13
N VAL A 66 -20.39 -2.84 -14.93
CA VAL A 66 -19.32 -3.47 -15.72
C VAL A 66 -19.57 -3.29 -17.21
N ASP A 67 -18.52 -2.94 -17.94
CA ASP A 67 -18.55 -2.91 -19.41
C ASP A 67 -18.52 -4.33 -19.99
N GLN A 68 -19.05 -4.47 -21.20
CA GLN A 68 -19.11 -5.76 -21.90
C GLN A 68 -17.73 -6.39 -22.12
N SER A 69 -16.67 -5.59 -22.23
CA SER A 69 -15.28 -6.07 -22.33
C SER A 69 -14.91 -7.04 -21.22
N CYS A 70 -15.42 -6.84 -20.01
CA CYS A 70 -15.11 -7.67 -18.85
C CYS A 70 -15.69 -9.08 -18.93
N PHE A 71 -16.68 -9.33 -19.78
CA PHE A 71 -17.27 -10.66 -19.92
C PHE A 71 -16.38 -11.65 -20.67
N LYS A 72 -15.26 -11.20 -21.24
CA LYS A 72 -14.20 -12.08 -21.74
C LYS A 72 -13.37 -12.71 -20.62
N LEU A 73 -13.36 -12.10 -19.43
CA LEU A 73 -12.70 -12.63 -18.23
C LEU A 73 -13.59 -13.66 -17.56
N TYR A 74 -14.83 -13.26 -17.25
CA TYR A 74 -15.82 -14.09 -16.57
C TYR A 74 -17.20 -13.89 -17.19
N PRO A 75 -18.00 -14.96 -17.37
CA PRO A 75 -19.41 -14.82 -17.72
C PRO A 75 -20.15 -13.87 -16.77
N GLN A 76 -21.18 -13.18 -17.27
CA GLN A 76 -21.90 -12.14 -16.51
C GLN A 76 -22.43 -12.62 -15.14
N LYS A 77 -22.87 -13.87 -15.01
CA LYS A 77 -23.32 -14.41 -13.72
C LYS A 77 -22.15 -14.64 -12.75
N GLU A 78 -21.00 -15.04 -13.27
CA GLU A 78 -19.81 -15.34 -12.46
C GLU A 78 -19.14 -14.06 -11.96
N ILE A 79 -19.04 -13.03 -12.81
CA ILE A 79 -18.44 -11.75 -12.39
C ILE A 79 -19.23 -11.16 -11.21
N ALA A 80 -20.57 -11.21 -11.25
CA ALA A 80 -21.42 -10.74 -10.16
C ALA A 80 -21.11 -11.43 -8.82
N VAL A 81 -20.95 -12.76 -8.84
CA VAL A 81 -20.57 -13.56 -7.66
C VAL A 81 -19.15 -13.22 -7.18
N ILE A 82 -18.21 -13.01 -8.10
CA ILE A 82 -16.83 -12.63 -7.77
C ILE A 82 -16.79 -11.29 -7.05
N PHE A 83 -17.56 -10.30 -7.53
CA PHE A 83 -17.67 -8.98 -6.92
C PHE A 83 -18.34 -9.01 -5.56
N GLN A 84 -19.41 -9.81 -5.40
CA GLN A 84 -20.03 -10.03 -4.09
C GLN A 84 -19.00 -10.58 -3.09
N LYS A 85 -18.30 -11.66 -3.44
CA LYS A 85 -17.28 -12.27 -2.59
C LYS A 85 -16.13 -11.31 -2.28
N MET A 86 -15.72 -10.50 -3.25
CA MET A 86 -14.71 -9.45 -3.06
C MET A 86 -15.16 -8.44 -2.00
N LEU A 87 -16.37 -7.89 -2.12
CA LEU A 87 -16.89 -6.90 -1.18
C LEU A 87 -17.03 -7.49 0.22
N VAL A 88 -17.60 -8.69 0.36
CA VAL A 88 -17.74 -9.38 1.65
C VAL A 88 -16.37 -9.58 2.30
N ARG A 89 -15.42 -10.14 1.54
CA ARG A 89 -14.08 -10.44 2.05
C ARG A 89 -13.31 -9.17 2.42
N GLY A 90 -13.29 -8.19 1.52
CA GLY A 90 -12.55 -6.94 1.71
C GLY A 90 -13.11 -6.08 2.84
N LEU A 91 -14.42 -5.82 2.84
CA LEU A 91 -15.07 -4.98 3.85
C LEU A 91 -15.07 -5.63 5.24
N SER A 92 -15.31 -6.95 5.33
CA SER A 92 -15.22 -7.66 6.61
C SER A 92 -13.78 -7.68 7.14
N CYS A 93 -12.80 -7.80 6.25
CA CYS A 93 -11.39 -7.71 6.60
C CYS A 93 -11.04 -6.31 7.13
N MET A 94 -11.38 -5.24 6.41
CA MET A 94 -11.17 -3.86 6.87
C MET A 94 -11.85 -3.60 8.22
N LYS A 95 -13.10 -4.08 8.39
CA LYS A 95 -13.82 -3.93 9.67
C LYS A 95 -13.13 -4.67 10.82
N ARG A 96 -12.61 -5.87 10.57
CA ARG A 96 -11.87 -6.64 11.58
C ARG A 96 -10.56 -5.96 11.98
N GLU A 97 -9.86 -5.38 11.01
CA GLU A 97 -8.58 -4.70 11.25
C GLU A 97 -8.72 -3.24 11.69
N GLU A 98 -9.94 -2.71 11.75
CA GLU A 98 -10.25 -1.31 12.12
C GLU A 98 -9.61 -0.94 13.48
N ARG A 99 -8.61 -0.06 13.45
CA ARG A 99 -7.89 0.43 14.63
C ARG A 99 -7.92 1.96 14.78
N GLY A 100 -8.23 2.69 13.71
CA GLY A 100 -8.23 4.16 13.70
C GLY A 100 -9.41 4.77 12.95
N GLU A 101 -9.60 6.08 13.14
CA GLU A 101 -10.68 6.85 12.52
C GLU A 101 -10.58 6.88 10.98
N ASN A 102 -9.38 6.73 10.41
CA ASN A 102 -9.18 6.69 8.96
C ASN A 102 -9.93 5.52 8.32
N VAL A 103 -9.84 4.31 8.90
CA VAL A 103 -10.54 3.13 8.36
C VAL A 103 -12.05 3.22 8.54
N LYS A 104 -12.53 3.81 9.64
CA LYS A 104 -13.96 4.08 9.81
C LYS A 104 -14.47 4.99 8.70
N ARG A 105 -13.76 6.09 8.43
CA ARG A 105 -14.07 7.02 7.32
C ARG A 105 -14.01 6.33 5.96
N ASP A 106 -13.07 5.41 5.76
CA ASP A 106 -13.01 4.62 4.52
C ASP A 106 -14.22 3.71 4.37
N LEU A 107 -14.61 2.99 5.43
CA LEU A 107 -15.78 2.11 5.42
C LEU A 107 -17.07 2.89 5.14
N GLU A 108 -17.24 4.07 5.76
CA GLU A 108 -18.35 4.98 5.47
C GLU A 108 -18.31 5.50 4.02
N SER A 109 -17.12 5.80 3.51
CA SER A 109 -16.95 6.28 2.14
C SER A 109 -17.25 5.17 1.13
N PHE A 110 -16.89 3.93 1.43
CA PHE A 110 -17.31 2.74 0.69
C PHE A 110 -18.84 2.61 0.67
N GLN A 111 -19.49 2.77 1.82
CA GLN A 111 -20.94 2.70 1.91
C GLN A 111 -21.60 3.76 1.03
N LYS A 112 -21.08 5.00 1.06
CA LYS A 112 -21.55 6.11 0.20
C LYS A 112 -21.31 5.82 -1.29
N LEU A 113 -20.13 5.31 -1.63
CA LEU A 113 -19.77 4.96 -3.01
C LEU A 113 -20.71 3.89 -3.57
N LEU A 114 -20.89 2.79 -2.84
CA LEU A 114 -21.64 1.62 -3.31
C LEU A 114 -23.16 1.83 -3.23
N SER A 115 -23.66 2.71 -2.36
CA SER A 115 -25.09 3.07 -2.31
C SER A 115 -25.51 4.11 -3.35
N ASN A 116 -24.55 4.78 -4.03
CA ASN A 116 -24.86 5.82 -5.00
C ASN A 116 -25.35 5.24 -6.35
N LYS A 117 -26.67 5.01 -6.44
CA LYS A 117 -27.33 4.52 -7.66
C LYS A 117 -27.21 5.46 -8.86
N SER A 118 -26.97 6.75 -8.63
CA SER A 118 -26.83 7.74 -9.71
C SER A 118 -25.43 7.80 -10.32
N ASN A 119 -24.42 7.32 -9.59
CA ASN A 119 -23.03 7.34 -10.02
C ASN A 119 -22.28 6.08 -9.55
N LEU A 120 -22.62 4.95 -10.18
CA LEU A 120 -21.99 3.65 -9.93
C LEU A 120 -20.50 3.65 -10.28
N SER A 121 -19.71 2.86 -9.55
CA SER A 121 -18.33 2.52 -9.90
C SER A 121 -18.29 1.74 -11.21
N LYS A 122 -17.68 2.34 -12.24
CA LYS A 122 -17.62 1.75 -13.59
C LYS A 122 -16.33 0.94 -13.74
N LEU A 123 -16.45 -0.30 -14.18
CA LEU A 123 -15.32 -1.16 -14.51
C LEU A 123 -15.26 -1.38 -16.02
N GLU A 124 -14.10 -1.13 -16.63
CA GLU A 124 -13.83 -1.50 -18.01
C GLU A 124 -12.57 -2.37 -18.09
N CYS A 125 -12.60 -3.38 -18.95
CA CYS A 125 -11.51 -4.32 -19.14
C CYS A 125 -10.87 -4.14 -20.52
N ASP A 126 -9.73 -4.79 -20.73
CA ASP A 126 -8.96 -4.75 -21.98
C ASP A 126 -8.54 -3.32 -22.40
N LYS A 127 -8.22 -2.46 -21.43
CA LYS A 127 -7.71 -1.12 -21.74
C LYS A 127 -6.21 -1.13 -21.96
N PRO A 128 -5.69 -0.36 -22.95
CA PRO A 128 -4.27 -0.13 -23.05
C PRO A 128 -3.84 0.76 -21.88
N LEU A 129 -3.22 0.16 -20.88
CA LEU A 129 -2.59 0.84 -19.74
C LEU A 129 -1.07 0.80 -19.92
N PRO A 130 -0.30 1.62 -19.19
CA PRO A 130 1.16 1.47 -19.15
C PRO A 130 1.56 0.03 -18.82
N ASP A 131 2.63 -0.47 -19.41
CA ASP A 131 3.09 -1.87 -19.32
C ASP A 131 3.42 -2.36 -17.89
N THR A 132 3.26 -1.51 -16.88
CA THR A 132 3.54 -1.79 -15.47
C THR A 132 2.27 -1.89 -14.62
N ALA A 133 1.08 -1.58 -15.16
CA ALA A 133 -0.14 -1.48 -14.38
C ALA A 133 -1.15 -2.57 -14.79
N TYR A 134 -1.56 -3.39 -13.81
CA TYR A 134 -2.67 -4.32 -13.98
C TYR A 134 -4.02 -3.60 -13.99
N ALA A 135 -4.11 -2.50 -13.26
CA ALA A 135 -5.32 -1.72 -13.14
C ALA A 135 -5.01 -0.25 -12.82
N ILE A 136 -5.99 0.63 -13.04
CA ILE A 136 -5.98 2.02 -12.59
C ILE A 136 -7.41 2.39 -12.15
N GLY A 137 -7.54 2.79 -10.89
CA GLY A 137 -8.71 3.44 -10.32
C GLY A 137 -8.66 4.95 -10.53
N SER A 138 -9.82 5.57 -10.43
CA SER A 138 -9.93 7.03 -10.36
C SER A 138 -9.94 7.49 -8.92
N SER A 139 -9.63 8.76 -8.67
CA SER A 139 -9.91 9.37 -7.37
C SER A 139 -10.95 10.48 -7.44
N PRO A 140 -11.60 10.79 -6.31
CA PRO A 140 -12.42 11.98 -6.18
C PRO A 140 -11.63 13.21 -6.66
N GLY A 141 -12.27 14.09 -7.43
CA GLY A 141 -11.63 15.28 -8.00
C GLY A 141 -10.77 15.04 -9.25
N SER A 142 -10.46 13.79 -9.62
CA SER A 142 -9.69 13.47 -10.83
C SER A 142 -10.58 13.33 -12.09
N SER A 143 -10.53 14.31 -13.00
CA SER A 143 -11.23 14.31 -14.31
C SER A 143 -12.73 13.91 -14.31
N ARG A 144 -13.38 13.84 -15.49
CA ARG A 144 -14.86 13.77 -15.61
C ARG A 144 -15.48 12.37 -15.42
N ARG A 145 -14.72 11.32 -15.05
CA ARG A 145 -15.21 9.92 -15.09
C ARG A 145 -15.24 9.19 -13.75
N HIS A 146 -15.01 9.87 -12.64
CA HIS A 146 -15.08 9.28 -11.32
C HIS A 146 -16.51 8.83 -10.91
N PRO A 147 -16.70 7.66 -10.25
CA PRO A 147 -15.73 6.59 -9.99
C PRO A 147 -15.55 5.64 -11.19
N TYR A 148 -14.30 5.35 -11.55
CA TYR A 148 -13.94 4.36 -12.58
C TYR A 148 -12.80 3.43 -12.14
N ILE A 149 -12.73 2.27 -12.77
CA ILE A 149 -11.64 1.30 -12.71
C ILE A 149 -11.38 0.79 -14.14
N TYR A 150 -10.13 0.86 -14.57
CA TYR A 150 -9.66 0.26 -15.82
C TYR A 150 -8.76 -0.93 -15.51
N LEU A 151 -9.03 -2.06 -16.15
CA LEU A 151 -8.20 -3.26 -16.09
C LEU A 151 -7.43 -3.42 -17.40
N SER A 152 -6.12 -3.62 -17.26
CA SER A 152 -5.23 -3.93 -18.38
C SER A 152 -5.50 -5.33 -18.91
N ASN A 153 -5.32 -5.51 -20.22
CA ASN A 153 -5.31 -6.84 -20.83
C ASN A 153 -4.13 -7.71 -20.36
N MET A 154 -3.06 -7.10 -19.82
CA MET A 154 -1.88 -7.81 -19.34
C MET A 154 -2.19 -8.80 -18.21
N GLY A 155 -3.15 -8.46 -17.35
CA GLY A 155 -3.55 -9.32 -16.23
C GLY A 155 -4.55 -10.41 -16.61
N ASN A 156 -5.04 -10.47 -17.85
CA ASN A 156 -6.18 -11.30 -18.21
C ASN A 156 -6.00 -12.79 -17.87
N LYS A 157 -4.77 -13.30 -18.01
CA LYS A 157 -4.46 -14.69 -17.66
C LYS A 157 -4.53 -14.89 -16.15
N GLU A 158 -3.81 -14.08 -15.39
CA GLU A 158 -3.76 -14.13 -13.94
C GLU A 158 -5.12 -13.89 -13.32
N PHE A 159 -5.91 -12.96 -13.88
CA PHE A 159 -7.27 -12.71 -13.44
C PHE A 159 -8.10 -13.97 -13.55
N LYS A 160 -8.11 -14.64 -14.72
CA LYS A 160 -8.85 -15.89 -14.93
C LYS A 160 -8.39 -17.03 -14.01
N GLU A 161 -7.08 -17.22 -13.89
CA GLU A 161 -6.49 -18.36 -13.17
C GLU A 161 -6.51 -18.17 -11.65
N LYS A 162 -6.54 -16.91 -11.17
CA LYS A 162 -6.45 -16.57 -9.74
C LYS A 162 -7.56 -15.59 -9.36
N PRO A 163 -8.80 -16.06 -9.11
CA PRO A 163 -9.90 -15.19 -8.73
C PRO A 163 -9.60 -14.30 -7.51
N ALA A 164 -8.85 -14.81 -6.52
CA ALA A 164 -8.47 -14.01 -5.35
C ALA A 164 -7.55 -12.82 -5.70
N PHE A 165 -6.67 -12.98 -6.70
CA PHE A 165 -5.82 -11.90 -7.20
C PHE A 165 -6.66 -10.85 -7.93
N PHE A 166 -7.56 -11.27 -8.82
CA PHE A 166 -8.51 -10.35 -9.48
C PHE A 166 -9.35 -9.57 -8.46
N GLN A 167 -9.87 -10.24 -7.44
CA GLN A 167 -10.61 -9.61 -6.35
C GLN A 167 -9.75 -8.59 -5.60
N GLY A 168 -8.51 -8.93 -5.28
CA GLY A 168 -7.56 -8.04 -4.61
C GLY A 168 -7.31 -6.76 -5.42
N VAL A 169 -6.94 -6.90 -6.69
CA VAL A 169 -6.67 -5.78 -7.60
C VAL A 169 -7.90 -4.88 -7.76
N VAL A 170 -9.09 -5.45 -7.97
CA VAL A 170 -10.29 -4.61 -8.11
C VAL A 170 -10.66 -3.92 -6.80
N PHE A 171 -10.48 -4.58 -5.65
CA PHE A 171 -10.72 -3.98 -4.35
C PHE A 171 -9.72 -2.84 -4.06
N HIS A 172 -8.46 -3.02 -4.43
CA HIS A 172 -7.43 -1.99 -4.41
C HIS A 172 -7.88 -0.74 -5.17
N GLU A 173 -8.36 -0.90 -6.41
CA GLU A 173 -8.79 0.25 -7.20
C GLU A 173 -10.10 0.87 -6.70
N LEU A 174 -10.96 0.10 -6.03
CA LEU A 174 -12.11 0.67 -5.32
C LEU A 174 -11.68 1.53 -4.12
N LEU A 175 -10.59 1.17 -3.42
CA LEU A 175 -10.04 2.02 -2.37
C LEU A 175 -9.55 3.36 -2.94
N HIS A 176 -8.91 3.35 -4.12
CA HIS A 176 -8.57 4.60 -4.81
C HIS A 176 -9.80 5.44 -5.15
N ASN A 177 -10.94 4.82 -5.45
CA ASN A 177 -12.19 5.55 -5.70
C ASN A 177 -12.80 6.22 -4.45
N ILE A 178 -12.43 5.82 -3.23
CA ILE A 178 -12.92 6.52 -2.03
C ILE A 178 -11.90 7.48 -1.43
N ARG A 179 -10.63 7.34 -1.80
CA ARG A 179 -9.52 8.18 -1.32
C ARG A 179 -9.10 9.19 -2.36
N TYR A 180 -8.69 10.38 -1.94
CA TYR A 180 -7.96 11.28 -2.83
C TYR A 180 -6.59 10.66 -3.12
N PHE A 181 -6.32 10.33 -4.38
CA PHE A 181 -4.98 10.01 -4.89
C PHE A 181 -4.07 11.15 -4.39
N HIS A 182 -3.10 10.82 -3.54
CA HIS A 182 -2.04 11.72 -3.09
C HIS A 182 -2.32 12.64 -1.88
N HIS A 183 -2.96 12.14 -0.82
CA HIS A 183 -2.38 12.54 0.47
C HIS A 183 -1.03 11.80 0.60
N PRO A 184 0.07 12.48 0.98
CA PRO A 184 1.34 11.80 1.28
C PRO A 184 1.14 10.63 2.26
N ASP A 185 0.09 10.72 3.08
CA ASP A 185 -0.26 9.75 4.09
C ASP A 185 -0.89 8.42 3.59
N ASP A 186 -1.22 8.31 2.30
CA ASP A 186 -2.14 7.26 1.82
C ASP A 186 -1.59 6.34 0.73
N MET A 187 -0.35 6.56 0.27
CA MET A 187 0.20 5.87 -0.92
C MET A 187 0.24 4.34 -0.81
N GLU A 188 0.28 3.80 0.40
CA GLU A 188 0.50 2.37 0.64
C GLU A 188 -0.69 1.63 1.24
N VAL A 189 -1.74 2.34 1.64
CA VAL A 189 -2.87 1.71 2.33
C VAL A 189 -3.66 0.80 1.39
N THR A 190 -3.83 1.19 0.12
CA THR A 190 -4.54 0.39 -0.88
C THR A 190 -3.84 -0.95 -1.12
N SER A 191 -2.54 -0.90 -1.39
CA SER A 191 -1.65 -2.06 -1.52
C SER A 191 -1.62 -2.92 -0.25
N ALA A 192 -1.50 -2.31 0.93
CA ALA A 192 -1.47 -3.04 2.19
C ALA A 192 -2.82 -3.74 2.47
N CYS A 193 -3.94 -3.13 2.11
CA CYS A 193 -5.26 -3.74 2.23
C CYS A 193 -5.48 -4.88 1.25
N GLU A 194 -5.04 -4.73 0.00
CA GLU A 194 -5.04 -5.81 -0.98
C GLU A 194 -4.30 -7.04 -0.42
N GLU A 195 -3.07 -6.82 0.04
CA GLU A 195 -2.22 -7.88 0.58
C GLU A 195 -2.75 -8.48 1.89
N CYS A 196 -3.25 -7.65 2.81
CA CYS A 196 -3.83 -8.11 4.06
C CYS A 196 -5.06 -9.01 3.81
N CYS A 197 -5.97 -8.55 2.96
CA CYS A 197 -7.29 -9.14 2.81
C CYS A 197 -7.32 -10.24 1.75
N PHE A 198 -6.58 -10.09 0.66
CA PHE A 198 -6.59 -10.98 -0.50
C PHE A 198 -5.31 -11.79 -0.67
N GLY A 199 -4.18 -11.27 -0.20
CA GLY A 199 -2.86 -11.89 -0.32
C GLY A 199 -2.69 -13.21 0.44
N GLU A 200 -1.76 -14.03 -0.07
CA GLU A 200 -1.35 -15.33 0.50
C GLU A 200 -0.21 -15.20 1.52
N MET A 201 0.25 -13.99 1.80
CA MET A 201 1.30 -13.76 2.79
C MET A 201 0.93 -14.29 4.17
N THR A 202 1.94 -14.62 4.96
CA THR A 202 1.79 -15.12 6.33
C THR A 202 2.78 -14.44 7.27
N GLY A 203 2.62 -14.67 8.58
CA GLY A 203 3.52 -14.14 9.61
C GLY A 203 3.56 -12.62 9.68
N ASP A 204 4.74 -12.09 9.99
CA ASP A 204 4.94 -10.67 10.30
C ASP A 204 4.64 -9.73 9.13
N LYS A 205 4.81 -10.20 7.90
CA LYS A 205 4.48 -9.44 6.69
C LYS A 205 2.99 -9.17 6.59
N LYS A 206 2.18 -10.22 6.75
CA LYS A 206 0.71 -10.10 6.76
C LYS A 206 0.24 -9.26 7.94
N LEU A 207 0.81 -9.47 9.13
CA LEU A 207 0.46 -8.67 10.30
C LEU A 207 0.75 -7.18 10.06
N SER A 208 1.88 -6.85 9.44
CA SER A 208 2.26 -5.47 9.14
C SER A 208 1.37 -4.84 8.07
N ALA A 209 1.07 -5.57 6.99
CA ALA A 209 0.09 -5.13 5.99
C ALA A 209 -1.27 -4.85 6.62
N CYS A 210 -1.75 -5.73 7.50
CA CYS A 210 -3.03 -5.57 8.17
C CYS A 210 -3.06 -4.41 9.17
N LYS A 211 -1.95 -4.10 9.85
CA LYS A 211 -1.86 -2.89 10.68
C LYS A 211 -1.97 -1.61 9.85
N ILE A 212 -1.28 -1.55 8.71
CA ILE A 212 -1.35 -0.42 7.79
C ILE A 212 -2.76 -0.28 7.24
N CYS A 213 -3.33 -1.37 6.71
CA CYS A 213 -4.70 -1.41 6.22
C CYS A 213 -5.73 -1.01 7.29
N GLY A 214 -5.51 -1.45 8.52
CA GLY A 214 -6.35 -1.16 9.69
C GLY A 214 -6.25 0.27 10.21
N GLY A 215 -5.39 1.11 9.62
CA GLY A 215 -5.18 2.49 10.06
C GLY A 215 -4.69 2.56 11.50
N ALA A 216 -3.77 1.67 11.87
CA ALA A 216 -3.21 1.60 13.23
C ALA A 216 -2.31 2.80 13.59
N TYR A 217 -2.10 3.73 12.64
CA TYR A 217 -1.14 4.82 12.72
C TYR A 217 -1.83 6.13 12.35
N GLU A 218 -1.46 7.20 13.05
CA GLU A 218 -2.07 8.52 12.82
C GLU A 218 -1.55 9.18 11.54
N THR A 219 -0.29 8.97 11.21
CA THR A 219 0.39 9.56 10.04
C THR A 219 1.41 8.58 9.45
N ILE A 220 1.84 8.80 8.21
CA ILE A 220 2.93 7.99 7.61
C ILE A 220 4.31 8.27 8.21
N SER A 221 4.42 9.34 9.01
CA SER A 221 5.65 9.71 9.71
C SER A 221 5.84 8.93 11.01
N ASP A 222 4.82 8.19 11.45
CA ASP A 222 4.87 7.36 12.65
C ASP A 222 6.01 6.32 12.53
N PRO A 223 6.98 6.28 13.47
CA PRO A 223 8.06 5.30 13.44
C PRO A 223 7.58 3.84 13.35
N GLU A 224 6.46 3.49 13.97
CA GLU A 224 5.89 2.14 13.90
C GLU A 224 5.16 1.90 12.58
N TYR A 225 4.65 2.94 11.91
CA TYR A 225 4.17 2.83 10.53
C TYR A 225 5.32 2.49 9.59
N ILE A 226 6.41 3.26 9.67
CA ILE A 226 7.62 3.05 8.86
C ILE A 226 8.17 1.63 9.07
N LYS A 227 8.24 1.19 10.32
CA LYS A 227 8.70 -0.17 10.65
C LYS A 227 7.79 -1.23 10.03
N SER A 228 6.47 -1.09 10.13
CA SER A 228 5.55 -2.02 9.50
C SER A 228 5.62 -1.99 7.98
N LEU A 229 5.83 -0.81 7.39
CA LEU A 229 6.02 -0.66 5.95
C LEU A 229 7.29 -1.38 5.48
N LEU A 230 8.41 -1.24 6.21
CA LEU A 230 9.65 -1.95 5.92
C LEU A 230 9.53 -3.47 6.08
N VAL A 231 8.78 -3.95 7.08
CA VAL A 231 8.54 -5.39 7.29
C VAL A 231 7.66 -5.95 6.17
N TRP A 232 6.61 -5.25 5.78
CA TRP A 232 5.65 -5.69 4.77
C TRP A 232 6.24 -5.66 3.35
N ASP A 233 6.59 -4.48 2.85
CA ASP A 233 6.92 -4.27 1.44
C ASP A 233 8.41 -4.58 1.17
N GLY A 234 9.31 -4.23 2.10
CA GLY A 234 10.75 -4.55 2.05
C GLY A 234 11.51 -4.05 0.80
N ARG A 235 10.80 -3.48 -0.18
CA ARG A 235 11.29 -3.12 -1.51
C ARG A 235 10.66 -1.79 -1.90
N PHE A 236 11.50 -0.77 -2.06
CA PHE A 236 11.20 0.47 -2.77
C PHE A 236 10.46 1.58 -1.98
N TYR A 237 9.22 1.42 -1.54
CA TYR A 237 8.45 2.58 -1.02
C TYR A 237 8.78 2.95 0.42
N GLY A 238 9.00 1.96 1.28
CA GLY A 238 9.52 2.21 2.63
C GLY A 238 10.89 2.91 2.65
N ARG A 239 11.64 2.91 1.54
CA ARG A 239 12.90 3.67 1.43
C ARG A 239 12.65 5.13 1.01
N LEU A 240 11.80 5.37 0.01
CA LEU A 240 11.50 6.73 -0.47
C LEU A 240 10.73 7.56 0.56
N ILE A 241 9.73 6.97 1.23
CA ILE A 241 8.97 7.67 2.29
C ILE A 241 9.84 7.92 3.51
N VAL A 242 10.72 6.99 3.88
CA VAL A 242 11.71 7.21 4.93
C VAL A 242 12.66 8.33 4.53
N GLU A 243 13.19 8.35 3.31
CA GLU A 243 14.09 9.40 2.84
C GLU A 243 13.41 10.79 2.86
N GLU A 244 12.17 10.92 2.39
CA GLU A 244 11.44 12.20 2.35
C GLU A 244 10.99 12.69 3.75
N GLN A 245 10.51 11.78 4.60
CA GLN A 245 10.16 12.08 6.00
C GLN A 245 11.43 12.37 6.83
N PHE A 246 12.53 11.68 6.53
CA PHE A 246 13.83 11.91 7.16
C PHE A 246 14.38 13.29 6.78
N ASP A 247 14.29 13.68 5.50
CA ASP A 247 14.64 15.00 4.99
C ASP A 247 13.78 16.11 5.62
N LYS A 248 12.47 15.91 5.75
CA LYS A 248 11.55 16.86 6.39
C LYS A 248 11.85 17.01 7.89
N ALA A 249 12.02 15.90 8.60
CA ALA A 249 12.36 15.93 10.01
C ALA A 249 13.82 16.34 10.28
N LEU A 250 14.71 16.34 9.29
CA LEU A 250 16.04 16.97 9.36
C LEU A 250 15.92 18.50 9.26
N LYS A 251 15.10 19.00 8.33
CA LYS A 251 14.83 20.43 8.15
C LYS A 251 14.13 21.07 9.35
N ASP A 252 13.23 20.33 10.01
CA ASP A 252 12.42 20.85 11.12
C ASP A 252 13.08 20.73 12.50
N SER A 253 14.28 20.12 12.60
CA SER A 253 14.96 19.87 13.88
C SER A 253 16.47 20.08 13.76
N ALA A 254 16.91 21.32 13.98
CA ALA A 254 18.33 21.67 13.93
C ALA A 254 19.20 21.06 15.06
N ILE A 255 18.64 20.35 16.06
CA ILE A 255 19.41 20.00 17.28
C ILE A 255 19.19 18.56 17.79
N VAL A 256 18.15 17.82 17.37
CA VAL A 256 17.76 16.57 18.08
C VAL A 256 18.31 15.27 17.45
N LYS A 257 18.90 15.30 16.25
CA LYS A 257 19.12 14.06 15.46
C LYS A 257 20.52 13.44 15.46
N GLU A 258 21.54 14.07 16.00
CA GLU A 258 22.86 13.41 16.08
C GLU A 258 22.84 12.24 17.07
N VAL A 259 22.07 12.37 18.16
CA VAL A 259 22.00 11.37 19.24
C VAL A 259 21.11 10.18 18.87
N GLN A 260 19.93 10.42 18.28
CA GLN A 260 18.96 9.35 18.01
C GLN A 260 19.29 8.51 16.78
N PHE A 261 19.88 9.11 15.75
CA PHE A 261 20.39 8.35 14.60
C PHE A 261 21.57 7.46 15.01
N LYS A 262 22.45 8.00 15.86
CA LYS A 262 23.57 7.27 16.44
C LYS A 262 23.11 6.08 17.28
N GLU A 263 22.11 6.24 18.13
CA GLU A 263 21.55 5.14 18.93
C GLU A 263 20.89 4.05 18.07
N ALA A 264 20.15 4.42 17.02
CA ALA A 264 19.52 3.47 16.11
C ALA A 264 20.57 2.67 15.29
N MET A 265 21.64 3.34 14.87
CA MET A 265 22.73 2.71 14.12
C MET A 265 23.64 1.88 15.01
N GLU A 266 23.93 2.34 16.24
CA GLU A 266 24.64 1.55 17.26
C GLU A 266 23.87 0.28 17.64
N SER A 267 22.54 0.34 17.70
CA SER A 267 21.69 -0.85 17.92
C SER A 267 21.77 -1.83 16.75
N PHE A 268 21.74 -1.35 15.51
CA PHE A 268 21.85 -2.18 14.30
C PHE A 268 23.25 -2.81 14.15
N LEU A 269 24.30 -2.09 14.55
CA LEU A 269 25.68 -2.54 14.45
C LEU A 269 26.08 -3.51 15.59
N LYS A 270 25.40 -3.47 16.75
CA LYS A 270 25.54 -4.46 17.83
C LYS A 270 25.22 -5.88 17.40
N ASP A 271 24.39 -6.04 16.35
CA ASP A 271 24.02 -7.33 15.78
C ASP A 271 25.08 -7.89 14.80
N LEU A 272 26.16 -7.14 14.53
CA LEU A 272 27.28 -7.60 13.69
C LEU A 272 28.34 -8.31 14.56
N LYS A 273 28.73 -9.52 14.14
CA LYS A 273 29.45 -10.55 14.95
C LYS A 273 30.89 -10.22 15.40
N SER A 274 31.41 -9.00 15.21
CA SER A 274 32.78 -8.65 15.61
C SER A 274 32.89 -7.23 16.20
N PRO A 275 33.31 -7.08 17.47
CA PRO A 275 33.43 -5.80 18.17
C PRO A 275 34.47 -4.83 17.56
N VAL A 276 35.48 -5.35 16.85
CA VAL A 276 36.58 -4.54 16.30
C VAL A 276 36.20 -3.92 14.94
N GLU A 277 35.41 -4.62 14.14
CA GLU A 277 34.92 -4.14 12.84
C GLU A 277 33.80 -3.11 13.01
N SER A 278 32.95 -3.31 14.02
CA SER A 278 31.85 -2.40 14.37
C SER A 278 32.35 -1.01 14.78
N LYS A 279 33.44 -0.92 15.56
CA LYS A 279 34.00 0.36 16.02
C LYS A 279 34.64 1.17 14.88
N LYS A 280 35.39 0.53 13.97
CA LYS A 280 35.97 1.21 12.80
C LYS A 280 34.91 1.63 11.78
N ALA A 281 33.85 0.84 11.62
CA ALA A 281 32.71 1.18 10.79
C ALA A 281 31.95 2.40 11.35
N LEU A 282 31.68 2.44 12.66
CA LEU A 282 31.08 3.60 13.34
C LEU A 282 31.90 4.89 13.15
N GLU A 283 33.21 4.84 13.40
CA GLU A 283 34.08 6.02 13.25
C GLU A 283 34.24 6.49 11.78
N GLN A 284 33.98 5.64 10.79
CA GLN A 284 33.96 6.02 9.37
C GLN A 284 32.60 6.55 8.93
N VAL A 285 31.51 5.96 9.44
CA VAL A 285 30.13 6.43 9.22
C VAL A 285 29.95 7.81 9.81
N ASP A 286 30.37 8.05 11.06
CA ASP A 286 30.31 9.36 11.72
C ASP A 286 31.08 10.45 10.93
N ARG A 287 32.27 10.11 10.39
CA ARG A 287 33.08 11.05 9.59
C ARG A 287 32.49 11.33 8.21
N LEU A 288 31.83 10.36 7.58
CA LEU A 288 31.22 10.52 6.26
C LEU A 288 29.88 11.27 6.33
N LEU A 289 29.10 11.05 7.39
CA LEU A 289 27.83 11.72 7.61
C LEU A 289 28.02 13.19 7.99
N ALA A 290 28.98 13.50 8.86
CA ALA A 290 29.21 14.88 9.32
C ALA A 290 29.76 15.82 8.23
N PHE A 291 30.54 15.31 7.26
CA PHE A 291 31.17 16.17 6.24
C PHE A 291 30.30 16.41 4.99
N GLU A 292 29.39 15.47 4.64
CA GLU A 292 28.63 15.57 3.38
C GLU A 292 27.18 16.07 3.56
N PHE A 293 26.55 15.94 4.74
CA PHE A 293 25.17 16.43 4.94
C PHE A 293 25.06 17.95 4.90
N GLU A 294 26.01 18.69 5.48
CA GLU A 294 26.00 20.16 5.51
C GLU A 294 26.19 20.75 4.10
N ALA A 295 26.99 20.10 3.25
CA ALA A 295 27.19 20.51 1.86
C ALA A 295 25.97 20.21 0.98
N VAL A 296 25.33 19.05 1.20
CA VAL A 296 24.15 18.60 0.44
C VAL A 296 22.91 19.42 0.79
N GLU A 297 22.70 19.73 2.06
CA GLU A 297 21.58 20.55 2.53
C GLU A 297 21.65 21.98 1.97
N LYS A 298 22.84 22.59 2.00
CA LYS A 298 23.05 23.96 1.49
C LYS A 298 22.85 24.08 -0.02
N GLU A 299 23.17 23.04 -0.78
CA GLU A 299 22.91 23.00 -2.21
C GLU A 299 21.43 22.71 -2.53
N LEU A 300 20.76 21.82 -1.80
CA LEU A 300 19.35 21.48 -2.02
C LEU A 300 18.41 22.65 -1.72
N LEU A 301 18.73 23.46 -0.71
CA LEU A 301 17.94 24.64 -0.32
C LEU A 301 18.07 25.81 -1.31
N ALA A 302 19.06 25.78 -2.20
CA ALA A 302 19.33 26.87 -3.14
C ALA A 302 18.70 26.66 -4.54
N MET A 303 17.96 25.56 -4.78
CA MET A 303 17.63 25.11 -6.14
C MET A 303 16.13 25.20 -6.51
N PRO A 304 15.81 25.36 -7.81
CA PRO A 304 14.44 25.33 -8.32
C PRO A 304 13.83 23.91 -8.34
N GLU A 305 12.53 23.83 -8.08
CA GLU A 305 11.75 22.61 -7.89
C GLU A 305 11.77 21.63 -9.09
N THR A 306 12.06 22.15 -10.30
CA THR A 306 12.03 21.39 -11.55
C THR A 306 13.29 20.53 -11.82
N GLU A 307 14.38 20.72 -11.07
CA GLU A 307 15.67 20.02 -11.29
C GLU A 307 15.93 18.85 -10.33
N ILE A 308 15.03 18.66 -9.36
CA ILE A 308 15.17 17.76 -8.20
C ILE A 308 15.39 16.29 -8.63
N SER A 309 14.68 15.81 -9.65
CA SER A 309 14.62 14.37 -10.01
C SER A 309 15.97 13.74 -10.40
N ASN A 310 16.80 14.42 -11.19
CA ASN A 310 18.07 13.86 -11.67
C ASN A 310 19.18 13.92 -10.61
N ARG A 311 19.16 14.93 -9.73
CA ARG A 311 20.13 15.08 -8.64
C ARG A 311 19.81 14.14 -7.47
N TYR A 312 18.53 13.87 -7.18
CA TYR A 312 18.14 12.79 -6.26
C TYR A 312 18.62 11.42 -6.72
N ARG A 313 18.48 11.09 -8.02
CA ARG A 313 19.01 9.84 -8.59
C ARG A 313 20.53 9.74 -8.48
N PHE A 314 21.25 10.86 -8.66
CA PHE A 314 22.69 10.92 -8.45
C PHE A 314 23.08 10.58 -7.00
N LEU A 315 22.42 11.20 -6.02
CA LEU A 315 22.66 11.00 -4.59
C LEU A 315 22.32 9.57 -4.15
N TYR A 316 21.19 9.04 -4.61
CA TYR A 316 20.79 7.64 -4.38
C TYR A 316 21.87 6.66 -4.86
N TYR A 317 22.34 6.79 -6.11
CA TYR A 317 23.37 5.89 -6.63
C TYR A 317 24.73 6.07 -5.94
N ARG A 318 25.02 7.26 -5.39
CA ARG A 318 26.22 7.49 -4.59
C ARG A 318 26.14 6.78 -3.23
N LEU A 319 25.01 6.87 -2.54
CA LEU A 319 24.75 6.16 -1.28
C LEU A 319 24.79 4.63 -1.47
N MET A 320 24.18 4.13 -2.54
CA MET A 320 24.21 2.70 -2.86
C MET A 320 25.62 2.19 -3.20
N ALA A 321 26.45 3.01 -3.84
CA ALA A 321 27.86 2.68 -4.04
C ALA A 321 28.64 2.61 -2.72
N MET A 322 28.37 3.52 -1.79
CA MET A 322 29.00 3.52 -0.46
C MET A 322 28.57 2.32 0.38
N ALA A 323 27.30 1.94 0.34
CA ALA A 323 26.80 0.73 0.99
C ALA A 323 27.40 -0.55 0.38
N ALA A 324 27.54 -0.62 -0.94
CA ALA A 324 28.20 -1.75 -1.60
C ALA A 324 29.68 -1.85 -1.21
N ARG A 325 30.37 -0.70 -1.06
CA ARG A 325 31.76 -0.64 -0.60
C ARG A 325 31.93 -1.14 0.83
N SER A 326 31.04 -0.73 1.75
CA SER A 326 31.10 -1.16 3.15
C SER A 326 30.83 -2.65 3.33
N GLN A 327 30.09 -3.26 2.41
CA GLN A 327 29.87 -4.70 2.34
C GLN A 327 30.98 -5.48 1.60
N GLY A 328 32.05 -4.80 1.14
CA GLY A 328 33.12 -5.42 0.37
C GLY A 328 32.72 -5.85 -1.06
N ASN A 329 31.56 -5.42 -1.55
CA ASN A 329 31.05 -5.80 -2.86
C ASN A 329 31.50 -4.80 -3.94
N LEU A 330 32.77 -4.91 -4.34
CA LEU A 330 33.42 -4.01 -5.30
C LEU A 330 32.74 -3.95 -6.67
N SER A 331 32.15 -5.05 -7.12
CA SER A 331 31.41 -5.11 -8.39
C SER A 331 30.17 -4.22 -8.35
N LEU A 332 29.41 -4.30 -7.25
CA LEU A 332 28.21 -3.52 -7.04
C LEU A 332 28.52 -2.04 -6.78
N GLU A 333 29.60 -1.75 -6.04
CA GLU A 333 30.11 -0.38 -5.87
C GLU A 333 30.40 0.26 -7.23
N LYS A 334 31.14 -0.44 -8.10
CA LYS A 334 31.51 0.06 -9.43
C LYS A 334 30.28 0.32 -10.29
N ALA A 335 29.29 -0.57 -10.25
CA ALA A 335 28.03 -0.41 -10.99
C ALA A 335 27.23 0.81 -10.52
N TYR A 336 27.13 1.03 -9.21
CA TYR A 336 26.42 2.19 -8.66
C TYR A 336 27.18 3.50 -8.85
N LYS A 337 28.52 3.50 -8.76
CA LYS A 337 29.34 4.66 -9.14
C LYS A 337 29.09 5.08 -10.59
N ALA A 338 29.11 4.13 -11.53
CA ALA A 338 28.87 4.44 -12.94
C ALA A 338 27.46 5.02 -13.19
N LYS A 339 26.43 4.50 -12.48
CA LYS A 339 25.06 5.05 -12.56
C LYS A 339 24.97 6.45 -11.95
N SER A 340 25.63 6.68 -10.82
CA SER A 340 25.73 8.00 -10.19
C SER A 340 26.38 8.99 -11.16
N GLU A 341 27.52 8.64 -11.74
CA GLU A 341 28.22 9.49 -12.71
C GLU A 341 27.36 9.79 -13.95
N ALA A 342 26.66 8.80 -14.50
CA ALA A 342 25.73 9.02 -15.62
C ALA A 342 24.58 9.98 -15.27
N CYS A 343 24.05 9.93 -14.05
CA CYS A 343 23.06 10.90 -13.57
C CYS A 343 23.65 12.30 -13.40
N ARG A 344 24.88 12.39 -12.87
CA ARG A 344 25.62 13.66 -12.73
C ARG A 344 25.88 14.31 -14.08
N ASP A 345 26.27 13.53 -15.08
CA ASP A 345 26.62 14.06 -16.40
C ASP A 345 25.37 14.49 -17.19
N LYS A 346 24.22 13.85 -16.95
CA LYS A 346 22.93 14.34 -17.46
C LYS A 346 22.53 15.68 -16.84
N TYR A 347 22.77 15.86 -15.54
CA TYR A 347 22.53 17.12 -14.83
C TYR A 347 23.45 18.26 -15.31
N LYS A 348 24.70 17.98 -15.66
CA LYS A 348 25.62 19.03 -16.16
C LYS A 348 25.26 19.60 -17.54
N ASN A 349 24.40 18.92 -18.29
CA ASN A 349 24.05 19.26 -19.67
C ASN A 349 22.58 19.70 -19.83
N SER A 350 21.83 19.79 -18.74
CA SER A 350 20.48 20.35 -18.64
C SER A 350 20.56 21.70 -17.95
#